data_AF-A0A7S1YX92-F1
#
_entry.id   AF-A0A7S1YX92-F1
#
_cell.length_a   1.000
_cell.length_b   1.000
_cell.length_c   1.000
_cell.angle_alpha   90.00
_cell.angle_beta   90.00
_cell.angle_gamma   90.00
#
_symmetry.space_group_name_H-M   'P 1'
#
loop_
_entity.id
_entity.type
_entity.pdbx_description
1 polymer ?
#
loop_
_entity_poly.entity_id
_entity_poly.type
_entity_poly.pdbx_seq_one_letter_code
_entity_poly.pdbx_strand_id
1 'polypeptide(L)'
;AGSGKFSFFLLKALQEMKAVLDFPFENIVYVMTDFTGSYYKFWREHPALRPYIETGQLDFAIFDAVDGDTIQLVNSNVLISKVNPTKNPICAVANYLFDTLRNDIFQIEGGQLNE
;
A
#
# COMPACT_ATOMS: atom_id res chain seq x y z
N ALA A 1 0.73 -1.11 5.80
CA ALA A 1 2.16 -1.27 5.48
C ALA A 1 3.03 -1.41 6.75
N GLY A 2 2.38 -1.59 7.91
CA GLY A 2 3.05 -1.89 9.18
C GLY A 2 4.06 -0.80 9.55
N SER A 3 5.26 -1.19 9.99
CA SER A 3 6.31 -0.23 10.34
C SER A 3 6.94 0.50 9.13
N GLY A 4 6.63 0.09 7.89
CA GLY A 4 7.23 0.67 6.68
C GLY A 4 8.66 0.20 6.37
N LYS A 5 9.23 -0.71 7.18
CA LYS A 5 10.60 -1.23 6.98
C LYS A 5 10.78 -1.89 5.60
N PHE A 6 9.84 -2.77 5.23
CA PHE A 6 9.86 -3.41 3.90
C PHE A 6 9.79 -2.37 2.78
N SER A 7 8.85 -1.42 2.89
CA SER A 7 8.66 -0.34 1.91
C SER A 7 9.92 0.48 1.70
N PHE A 8 10.63 0.84 2.77
CA PHE A 8 11.91 1.55 2.69
C PHE A 8 12.97 0.75 1.94
N PHE A 9 13.16 -0.53 2.29
CA PHE A 9 14.18 -1.35 1.62
C PHE A 9 13.83 -1.65 0.15
N LEU A 10 12.54 -1.78 -0.18
CA LEU A 10 12.10 -1.93 -1.55
C LEU A 10 12.38 -0.66 -2.36
N LEU A 11 11.99 0.52 -1.86
CA LEU A 11 12.28 1.80 -2.51
C LEU A 11 13.77 2.02 -2.73
N LYS A 12 14.59 1.71 -1.72
CA LYS A 12 16.05 1.78 -1.82
C LYS A 12 16.58 0.84 -2.91
N ALA A 13 16.13 -0.41 -2.93
CA ALA A 13 16.56 -1.38 -3.94
C ALA A 13 16.17 -0.95 -5.37
N LEU A 14 14.94 -0.45 -5.55
CA LEU A 14 14.48 0.06 -6.85
C LEU A 14 15.29 1.28 -7.31
N GLN A 15 15.65 2.18 -6.39
CA GLN A 15 16.51 3.31 -6.68
C GLN A 15 17.92 2.87 -7.07
N GLU A 16 18.49 1.88 -6.38
CA GLU A 16 19.83 1.33 -6.67
C GLU A 16 19.86 0.62 -8.04
N MET A 17 18.75 0.00 -8.47
CA MET A 17 18.65 -0.63 -9.79
C MET A 17 18.88 0.35 -10.94
N LYS A 18 18.54 1.64 -10.78
CA LYS A 18 18.80 2.69 -11.80
C LYS A 18 20.28 2.79 -12.19
N ALA A 19 21.19 2.46 -11.28
CA ALA A 19 22.63 2.53 -11.54
C ALA A 19 23.17 1.30 -12.31
N VAL A 20 22.39 0.21 -12.37
CA VAL A 20 22.82 -1.09 -12.91
C VAL A 20 22.05 -1.47 -14.18
N LEU A 21 20.79 -1.05 -14.26
CA LEU A 21 19.87 -1.29 -15.37
C LEU A 21 19.31 0.06 -15.82
N ASP A 22 18.93 0.16 -17.11
CA ASP A 22 18.12 1.28 -17.62
C ASP A 22 16.68 1.17 -17.08
N PHE A 23 16.55 1.24 -15.76
CA PHE A 23 15.32 1.03 -15.02
C PHE A 23 14.68 2.39 -14.70
N PRO A 24 13.45 2.65 -15.21
CA PRO A 24 12.83 3.97 -15.11
C PRO A 24 12.17 4.17 -13.74
N PHE A 25 12.97 4.23 -12.68
CA PHE A 25 12.50 4.38 -11.29
C PHE A 25 11.63 5.63 -11.11
N GLU A 26 11.94 6.73 -11.81
CA GLU A 26 11.14 7.96 -11.81
C GLU A 26 9.70 7.78 -12.28
N ASN A 27 9.38 6.72 -13.02
CA ASN A 27 8.02 6.43 -13.48
C ASN A 27 7.22 5.60 -12.46
N ILE A 28 7.81 5.25 -11.33
CA ILE A 28 7.19 4.43 -10.29
C ILE A 28 6.77 5.31 -9.12
N VAL A 29 5.51 5.19 -8.72
CA VAL A 29 4.99 5.73 -7.46
C VAL A 29 4.66 4.56 -6.56
N TYR A 30 5.39 4.40 -5.47
CA TYR A 30 5.07 3.43 -4.43
C TYR A 30 4.04 4.02 -3.48
N VAL A 31 2.92 3.31 -3.28
CA VAL A 31 1.85 3.78 -2.38
C VAL A 31 1.84 2.91 -1.13
N MET A 32 2.20 3.50 0.01
CA MET A 32 2.06 2.84 1.30
C MET A 32 0.63 3.01 1.81
N THR A 33 -0.06 1.88 2.01
CA THR A 33 -1.43 1.87 2.52
C THR A 33 -1.51 1.34 3.95
N ASP A 34 -2.43 1.87 4.75
CA ASP A 34 -2.86 1.28 6.03
C ASP A 34 -4.35 1.52 6.27
N PHE A 35 -4.95 0.81 7.22
CA PHE A 35 -6.34 1.10 7.61
C PHE A 35 -6.42 2.17 8.70
N THR A 36 -5.32 2.43 9.42
CA THR A 36 -5.28 3.41 10.52
C THR A 36 -4.49 4.67 10.18
N GLY A 37 -4.98 5.82 10.65
CA GLY A 37 -4.28 7.10 10.51
C GLY A 37 -3.04 7.26 11.38
N SER A 38 -2.82 6.39 12.38
CA SER A 38 -1.68 6.48 13.31
C SER A 38 -0.34 6.20 12.63
N TYR A 39 -0.29 5.20 11.73
CA TYR A 39 0.93 4.89 10.98
C TYR A 39 1.27 5.95 9.93
N TYR A 40 0.26 6.61 9.36
CA TYR A 40 0.48 7.70 8.40
C TYR A 40 1.37 8.81 8.99
N LYS A 41 1.09 9.26 10.22
CA LYS A 41 1.90 10.31 10.86
C LYS A 41 3.36 9.88 11.00
N PHE A 42 3.58 8.65 11.45
CA PHE A 42 4.91 8.09 11.61
C PHE A 42 5.67 8.04 10.27
N TRP A 43 5.06 7.53 9.19
CA TRP A 43 5.72 7.44 7.90
C TRP A 43 6.04 8.81 7.30
N ARG A 44 5.09 9.74 7.37
CA ARG A 44 5.22 11.09 6.82
C ARG A 44 6.38 11.86 7.45
N GLU A 45 6.57 11.69 8.76
CA GLU A 45 7.61 12.39 9.53
C GLU A 45 8.95 11.63 9.50
N HIS A 46 9.00 10.39 8.98
CA HIS A 46 10.19 9.55 9.05
C HIS A 46 11.32 10.06 8.12
N PRO A 47 12.51 10.41 8.64
CA PRO A 47 13.59 11.00 7.85
C PRO A 47 14.06 10.14 6.67
N ALA A 48 14.07 8.81 6.83
CA ALA A 48 14.50 7.90 5.76
C ALA A 48 13.49 7.77 4.61
N LEU A 49 12.22 8.14 4.82
CA LEU A 49 11.19 8.12 3.77
C LEU A 49 11.08 9.48 3.07
N ARG A 50 11.46 10.56 3.75
CA ARG A 50 11.37 11.94 3.27
C ARG A 50 11.92 12.16 1.84
N PRO A 51 13.09 11.63 1.45
CA PRO A 51 13.59 11.83 0.09
C PRO A 51 12.63 11.28 -0.98
N TYR A 52 11.98 10.13 -0.73
CA TYR A 52 11.04 9.51 -1.66
C TYR A 52 9.70 10.27 -1.71
N ILE A 53 9.29 10.89 -0.60
CA ILE A 53 8.10 11.75 -0.55
C ILE A 53 8.34 13.03 -1.36
N GLU A 54 9.46 13.71 -1.13
CA GLU A 54 9.79 14.98 -1.78
C GLU A 54 9.98 14.86 -3.29
N THR A 55 10.42 13.69 -3.75
CA THR A 55 10.63 13.38 -5.17
C THR A 55 9.40 12.78 -5.86
N GLY A 56 8.34 12.45 -5.11
CA GLY A 56 7.11 11.87 -5.63
C GLY A 56 7.14 10.36 -5.87
N GLN A 57 8.21 9.65 -5.49
CA GLN A 57 8.29 8.19 -5.59
C GLN A 57 7.57 7.46 -4.45
N LEU A 58 7.17 8.15 -3.39
CA LEU A 58 6.38 7.62 -2.29
C LEU A 58 5.14 8.47 -2.03
N ASP A 59 3.97 7.84 -2.06
CA ASP A 59 2.69 8.41 -1.63
C ASP A 59 2.02 7.50 -0.58
N PHE A 60 0.94 7.99 0.02
CA PHE A 60 0.21 7.30 1.08
C PHE A 60 -1.28 7.25 0.76
N ALA A 61 -1.96 6.22 1.27
CA ALA A 61 -3.42 6.19 1.30
C ALA A 61 -3.91 5.46 2.56
N ILE A 62 -5.03 5.91 3.13
CA ILE A 62 -5.79 5.11 4.09
C ILE A 62 -6.75 4.25 3.28
N PHE A 63 -6.65 2.94 3.42
CA PHE A 63 -7.41 1.97 2.63
C PHE A 63 -7.89 0.83 3.51
N ASP A 64 -9.20 0.61 3.50
CA ASP A 64 -9.82 -0.57 4.10
C ASP A 64 -9.79 -1.71 3.08
N ALA A 65 -9.02 -2.76 3.37
CA ALA A 65 -8.90 -3.92 2.49
C ALA A 65 -10.12 -4.84 2.49
N VAL A 66 -11.08 -4.64 3.41
CA VAL A 66 -12.33 -5.42 3.48
C VAL A 66 -13.39 -4.77 2.58
N ASP A 67 -13.68 -3.49 2.80
CA ASP A 67 -14.83 -2.81 2.18
C ASP A 67 -14.42 -1.68 1.21
N GLY A 68 -13.13 -1.35 1.13
CA GLY A 68 -12.64 -0.21 0.35
C GLY A 68 -12.76 -0.40 -1.16
N ASP A 69 -13.27 0.64 -1.84
CA ASP A 69 -13.50 0.66 -3.28
C ASP A 69 -12.72 1.78 -4.02
N THR A 70 -12.05 2.63 -3.26
CA THR A 70 -11.31 3.79 -3.74
C THR A 70 -9.96 3.93 -3.02
N ILE A 71 -8.98 4.50 -3.71
CA ILE A 71 -7.67 4.82 -3.16
C ILE A 71 -7.44 6.31 -3.37
N GLN A 72 -7.55 7.08 -2.28
CA GLN A 72 -7.23 8.50 -2.28
C GLN A 72 -5.77 8.69 -1.86
N LEU A 73 -4.94 9.13 -2.79
CA LEU A 73 -3.55 9.47 -2.52
C LEU A 73 -3.47 10.79 -1.77
N VAL A 74 -2.70 10.81 -0.69
CA VAL A 74 -2.68 11.92 0.28
C VAL A 74 -1.80 13.07 -0.20
N ASN A 75 -0.61 12.78 -0.75
CA ASN A 75 0.33 13.83 -1.14
C ASN A 75 -0.03 14.40 -2.52
N SER A 76 -0.32 13.53 -3.49
CA SER A 76 -0.64 13.93 -4.87
C SER A 76 -2.10 14.36 -5.07
N ASN A 77 -2.98 14.11 -4.09
CA ASN A 77 -4.41 14.35 -4.16
C ASN A 77 -5.11 13.65 -5.34
N VAL A 78 -4.57 12.51 -5.79
CA VAL A 78 -5.15 11.70 -6.86
C VAL A 78 -6.12 10.67 -6.30
N LEU A 79 -7.33 10.61 -6.86
CA LEU A 79 -8.32 9.57 -6.57
C LEU A 79 -8.27 8.47 -7.62
N ILE A 80 -8.02 7.23 -7.20
CA ILE A 80 -8.14 6.04 -8.04
C ILE A 80 -9.41 5.27 -7.64
N SER A 81 -10.28 5.00 -8.61
CA SER A 81 -11.52 4.26 -8.38
C SER A 81 -11.98 3.52 -9.63
N LYS A 82 -13.06 2.74 -9.53
CA LYS A 82 -13.67 2.09 -10.71
C LYS A 82 -14.16 3.09 -11.76
N VAL A 83 -14.65 4.27 -11.33
CA VAL A 83 -15.14 5.33 -12.22
C VAL A 83 -14.04 6.28 -12.70
N ASN A 84 -12.92 6.32 -11.96
CA ASN A 84 -11.73 7.08 -12.32
C ASN A 84 -10.48 6.17 -12.22
N PRO A 85 -10.34 5.19 -13.14
CA PRO A 85 -9.23 4.27 -13.09
C PRO A 85 -7.92 4.96 -13.48
N THR A 86 -6.81 4.55 -12.88
CA THR A 86 -5.49 4.91 -13.38
C THR A 86 -5.22 4.20 -14.70
N LYS A 87 -4.51 4.87 -15.62
CA LYS A 87 -4.02 4.27 -16.86
C LYS A 87 -2.73 3.46 -16.65
N ASN A 88 -2.07 3.66 -15.50
CA ASN A 88 -0.82 2.99 -15.17
C ASN A 88 -1.07 1.58 -14.63
N PRO A 89 -0.19 0.61 -14.95
CA PRO A 89 -0.30 -0.72 -14.36
C PRO A 89 -0.12 -0.66 -12.83
N ILE A 90 -0.86 -1.51 -12.12
CA ILE A 90 -0.80 -1.62 -10.66
C ILE A 90 -0.10 -2.93 -10.29
N CYS A 91 0.88 -2.85 -9.40
CA CYS A 91 1.46 -4.00 -8.72
C CYS A 91 1.11 -3.92 -7.23
N ALA A 92 0.48 -4.96 -6.69
CA ALA A 92 0.05 -5.02 -5.29
C ALA A 92 0.96 -5.93 -4.47
N VAL A 93 1.38 -5.46 -3.29
CA VAL A 93 2.13 -6.27 -2.31
C VAL A 93 1.28 -6.40 -1.05
N ALA A 94 0.72 -7.59 -0.83
CA ALA A 94 -0.16 -7.90 0.30
C ALA A 94 0.54 -8.87 1.29
N ASN A 95 1.63 -8.41 1.89
CA ASN A 95 2.45 -9.22 2.81
C ASN A 95 1.79 -9.32 4.20
N TYR A 96 1.43 -10.53 4.64
CA TYR A 96 0.68 -10.80 5.88
C TYR A 96 -0.62 -10.00 6.02
N LEU A 97 -1.28 -9.71 4.90
CA LEU A 97 -2.57 -9.01 4.92
C LEU A 97 -3.71 -9.99 5.16
N PHE A 98 -3.81 -11.04 4.34
CA PHE A 98 -4.97 -11.93 4.28
C PHE A 98 -5.21 -12.73 5.56
N ASP A 99 -4.17 -13.07 6.30
CA ASP A 99 -4.23 -13.74 7.60
C ASP A 99 -4.68 -12.82 8.75
N THR A 100 -4.75 -11.50 8.51
CA THR A 100 -5.22 -10.50 9.48
C THR A 100 -6.61 -9.95 9.18
N LEU A 101 -7.16 -10.26 8.01
CA LEU A 101 -8.51 -9.84 7.66
C LEU A 101 -9.55 -10.63 8.45
N ARG A 102 -10.74 -10.05 8.60
CA ARG A 102 -11.88 -10.74 9.20
C ARG A 102 -12.20 -11.98 8.38
N ASN A 103 -12.37 -13.10 9.07
CA ASN A 103 -12.76 -14.37 8.48
C ASN A 103 -14.06 -14.80 9.15
N ASP A 104 -14.97 -15.34 8.34
CA ASP A 104 -16.16 -16.01 8.85
C ASP A 104 -15.76 -17.38 9.40
N ILE A 105 -16.35 -17.78 10.52
CA ILE A 105 -16.14 -19.08 11.14
C ILE A 105 -17.45 -19.82 11.04
N PHE A 106 -17.40 -21.09 10.62
CA PHE A 106 -18.58 -21.93 10.54
C PHE A 106 -18.37 -23.23 11.30
N GLN A 107 -19.41 -23.69 11.98
CA GLN A 107 -19.45 -24.94 12.71
C GLN A 107 -20.52 -25.87 12.13
N ILE A 108 -20.27 -27.17 12.11
CA ILE A 108 -21.29 -28.18 11.77
C ILE A 108 -21.81 -28.80 13.07
N GLU A 109 -23.11 -28.67 13.33
CA GLU A 109 -23.80 -29.31 14.45
C GLU A 109 -25.03 -30.06 13.95
N GLY A 110 -25.14 -31.36 14.28
CA GLY A 110 -26.28 -32.18 13.84
C GLY A 110 -26.43 -32.31 12.32
N GLY A 111 -25.35 -32.13 11.56
CA GLY A 111 -25.38 -32.13 10.08
C GLY A 111 -25.87 -30.82 9.45
N GLN A 112 -26.05 -29.77 10.25
CA GLN A 112 -26.39 -28.43 9.79
C GLN A 112 -25.20 -27.49 9.95
N LEU A 113 -25.03 -26.57 8.99
CA LEU A 113 -24.02 -25.52 9.02
C LEU A 113 -24.56 -24.35 9.86
N ASN A 114 -23.80 -23.95 10.87
CA ASN A 114 -24.02 -22.78 11.71
C ASN A 114 -22.83 -21.82 11.54
N GLU A 115 -23.10 -20.52 11.66
CA GLU A 115 -22.08 -19.46 11.74
C GLU A 115 -21.79 -19.14 13.21
#